data_AF-A0A975GMT4-F1
#
_entry.id   AF-A0A975GMT4-F1
#
_cell.length_a   1.000
_cell.length_b   1.000
_cell.length_c   1.000
_cell.angle_alpha   90.00
_cell.angle_beta   90.00
_cell.angle_gamma   90.00
#
_symmetry.space_group_name_H-M   'P 1'
#
loop_
_entity.id
_entity.type
_entity.pdbx_description
1 polymer ?
#
loop_
_entity_poly.entity_id
_entity_poly.type
_entity_poly.pdbx_seq_one_letter_code
_entity_poly.pdbx_strand_id
1 'polypeptide(L)' 'MNKSDKTEEKQRIITEMIDASIALARKIGKHSLTEGCNCIACVTRRKRLLKGEEPEWKYRL' A
#
# COMPACT_ATOMS: atom_id res chain seq x y z
N MET A 1 12.29 -15.78 22.88
CA MET A 1 11.87 -15.29 21.54
C MET A 1 12.67 -14.03 21.24
N ASN A 2 13.68 -14.15 20.39
CA ASN A 2 14.65 -13.09 20.15
C ASN A 2 14.01 -11.93 19.38
N LYS A 3 14.51 -10.70 19.58
CA LYS A 3 13.96 -9.51 18.91
C LYS A 3 14.14 -9.54 17.38
N SER A 4 15.14 -10.26 16.86
CA SER A 4 15.35 -10.41 15.40
C SER A 4 14.26 -11.26 14.77
N ASP A 5 13.87 -12.39 15.38
CA ASP A 5 12.81 -13.27 14.88
C ASP A 5 11.48 -12.53 14.68
N LYS A 6 11.16 -11.58 15.58
CA LYS A 6 9.95 -10.76 15.47
C LYS A 6 9.98 -9.76 14.32
N THR A 7 11.17 -9.34 13.89
CA THR A 7 11.34 -8.38 12.79
C THR A 7 11.21 -9.10 11.46
N GLU A 8 11.82 -10.27 11.33
CA GLU A 8 11.72 -11.13 10.14
C GLU A 8 10.28 -11.59 9.89
N GLU A 9 9.56 -12.00 10.94
CA GLU A 9 8.14 -12.40 10.82
C GLU A 9 7.27 -11.24 10.32
N LYS A 10 7.49 -10.02 10.84
CA LYS A 10 6.76 -8.83 10.38
C LYS A 10 7.06 -8.50 8.92
N GLN A 11 8.33 -8.60 8.52
CA GLN A 11 8.73 -8.38 7.14
C GLN A 11 8.09 -9.40 6.21
N ARG A 12 8.05 -10.68 6.60
CA ARG A 12 7.40 -11.74 5.81
C ARG A 12 5.92 -11.45 5.58
N ILE A 13 5.18 -11.12 6.64
CA ILE A 13 3.76 -10.77 6.57
C ILE A 13 3.51 -9.59 5.62
N ILE A 14 4.36 -8.56 5.69
CA ILE A 14 4.24 -7.38 4.82
C ILE A 14 4.46 -7.77 3.35
N THR A 15 5.50 -8.56 3.06
CA THR A 15 5.80 -9.01 1.70
C THR A 15 4.68 -9.88 1.13
N GLU A 16 4.18 -10.84 1.90
CA GLU A 16 3.05 -11.69 1.50
C GLU A 16 1.80 -10.86 1.19
N MET A 17 1.50 -9.85 2.02
CA MET A 17 0.37 -8.95 1.78
C MET A 17 0.56 -8.12 0.50
N ILE A 18 1.78 -7.65 0.21
CA ILE A 18 2.10 -6.91 -1.01
C ILE A 18 1.87 -7.80 -2.23
N ASP A 19 2.41 -9.03 -2.22
CA ASP A 19 2.30 -9.97 -3.32
C ASP A 19 0.84 -10.33 -3.62
N ALA A 20 0.05 -10.63 -2.58
CA ALA A 20 -1.38 -10.88 -2.71
C ALA A 20 -2.12 -9.68 -3.32
N SER A 21 -1.77 -8.47 -2.90
CA SER A 21 -2.37 -7.23 -3.40
C SER A 21 -2.03 -6.94 -4.87
N ILE A 22 -0.80 -7.28 -5.29
CA ILE A 22 -0.36 -7.16 -6.69
C ILE A 22 -1.06 -8.20 -7.55
N ALA A 23 -1.13 -9.46 -7.11
CA ALA A 23 -1.83 -10.52 -7.84
C ALA A 23 -3.31 -10.18 -8.02
N LEU A 24 -3.96 -9.67 -6.96
CA LEU A 24 -5.34 -9.19 -7.03
C LEU A 24 -5.50 -8.04 -8.03
N ALA A 25 -4.58 -7.06 -8.03
CA ALA A 25 -4.63 -5.95 -8.97
C ALA A 25 -4.48 -6.39 -10.42
N ARG A 26 -3.60 -7.37 -10.70
CA ARG A 26 -3.45 -7.95 -12.05
C ARG A 26 -4.73 -8.66 -12.50
N LYS A 27 -5.38 -9.40 -11.59
CA LYS A 27 -6.63 -10.13 -11.87
C LYS A 27 -7.79 -9.19 -12.15
N ILE A 28 -7.94 -8.11 -11.39
CA ILE A 28 -9.05 -7.16 -11.54
C ILE A 28 -8.79 -6.20 -12.72
N GLY A 29 -7.52 -5.82 -12.96
CA GLY A 29 -7.16 -4.84 -13.97
C GLY A 29 -7.53 -3.40 -13.57
N LYS A 30 -7.80 -2.54 -14.55
CA LYS A 30 -8.18 -1.14 -14.30
C LYS A 30 -9.62 -1.08 -13.81
N HIS A 31 -9.85 -0.54 -12.62
CA HIS A 31 -11.19 -0.39 -12.05
C HIS A 31 -11.34 0.91 -11.25
N SER A 32 -12.59 1.29 -10.96
CA SER A 32 -12.92 2.43 -10.09
C SER A 32 -12.55 2.12 -8.63
N LEU A 33 -12.38 3.16 -7.80
CA LEU A 33 -12.09 2.95 -6.38
C LEU A 33 -13.31 2.34 -5.70
N THR A 34 -13.21 1.08 -5.31
CA THR A 34 -14.29 0.36 -4.60
C THR A 34 -14.01 0.35 -3.10
N GLU A 35 -15.05 0.35 -2.28
CA GLU A 35 -14.92 0.16 -0.83
C GLU A 35 -14.39 -1.25 -0.52
N GLY A 36 -13.57 -1.41 0.53
CA GLY A 36 -13.03 -2.71 0.95
C GLY A 36 -11.99 -3.37 0.03
N CYS A 37 -11.77 -2.89 -1.19
CA CYS A 37 -10.77 -3.49 -2.08
C CYS A 37 -9.33 -3.20 -1.62
N ASN A 38 -8.51 -4.24 -1.49
CA ASN A 38 -7.12 -4.15 -1.04
C ASN A 38 -6.10 -4.33 -2.18
N CYS A 39 -6.54 -4.26 -3.43
CA CYS A 39 -5.58 -4.26 -4.54
C CYS A 39 -4.64 -3.05 -4.44
N ILE A 40 -3.42 -3.19 -4.98
CA ILE A 40 -2.40 -2.14 -4.86
C ILE A 40 -2.87 -0.78 -5.39
N ALA A 41 -3.70 -0.77 -6.44
CA ALA A 41 -4.27 0.44 -7.01
C ALA A 41 -5.22 1.16 -6.03
N CYS A 42 -6.12 0.42 -5.38
CA CYS A 42 -7.05 0.98 -4.40
C CYS A 42 -6.33 1.46 -3.14
N VAL A 43 -5.40 0.67 -2.61
CA VAL A 43 -4.61 1.06 -1.43
C VAL A 43 -3.82 2.34 -1.69
N THR A 44 -3.16 2.43 -2.86
CA THR A 44 -2.39 3.62 -3.24
C THR A 44 -3.28 4.85 -3.37
N ARG A 45 -4.45 4.70 -3.99
CA ARG A 45 -5.41 5.80 -4.17
C ARG A 45 -5.98 6.27 -2.83
N ARG A 46 -6.33 5.36 -1.92
CA ARG A 46 -6.77 5.74 -0.56
C ARG A 46 -5.67 6.44 0.23
N LYS A 47 -4.41 5.98 0.14
CA LYS A 47 -3.27 6.67 0.76
C LYS A 47 -3.14 8.12 0.27
N ARG A 48 -3.37 8.38 -1.01
CA ARG A 48 -3.38 9.74 -1.57
C ARG A 48 -4.53 10.58 -1.02
N LEU A 49 -5.74 10.01 -0.96
CA LEU A 49 -6.91 10.70 -0.41
C LEU A 49 -6.74 11.03 1.09
N LEU A 50 -6.13 10.13 1.86
CA LEU A 50 -5.88 10.31 3.30
C LEU A 50 -4.70 11.26 3.60
N LYS A 51 -3.77 11.45 2.67
CA LYS A 51 -2.58 12.28 2.88
C LYS A 51 -2.88 13.79 2.92
N GLY A 52 -4.11 14.23 2.65
CA GLY A 52 -4.41 15.65 2.45
C GLY A 52 -3.68 16.21 1.23
N GLU A 53 -3.93 17.49 0.90
CA GLU A 53 -3.11 18.19 -0.10
C GLU A 53 -1.63 18.12 0.32
N GLU A 54 -0.73 17.80 -0.61
CA GLU A 54 0.70 17.88 -0.31
C GLU A 54 1.00 19.32 0.11
N PRO A 55 1.72 19.54 1.24
CA PRO A 55 2.15 20.87 1.59
C PRO A 55 2.93 21.44 0.42
N GLU A 56 2.54 22.62 -0.03
CA GLU A 56 3.21 23.35 -1.11
C GLU A 56 4.71 23.40 -0.79
N TRP A 57 5.52 22.63 -1.51
CA TRP A 57 6.96 22.53 -1.23
C TRP A 57 7.60 23.91 -1.42
N LYS A 58 7.94 24.59 -0.31
CA LYS A 58 8.53 25.95 -0.28
C LYS A 58 10.01 26.00 -0.67
N TYR A 59 10.41 25.28 -1.71
CA TYR A 59 11.73 25.48 -2.31
C TYR A 59 11.56 25.67 -3.82
N ARG A 60 11.42 26.94 -4.23
CA ARG A 60 11.81 27.37 -5.57
C ARG A 60 13.34 27.36 -5.59
N LEU A 61 13.90 26.57 -6.51
CA LEU A 61 15.31 26.63 -6.90
C LEU A 61 15.70 28.05 -7.32
#